data_AF-A0A3C0GFQ2-F1
#
_entry.id   AF-A0A3C0GFQ2-F1
#
_cell.length_a   1.000
_cell.length_b   1.000
_cell.length_c   1.000
_cell.angle_alpha   90.00
_cell.angle_beta   90.00
_cell.angle_gamma   90.00
#
_symmetry.space_group_name_H-M   'P 1'
#
loop_
_entity.id
_entity.type
_entity.pdbx_description
1 polymer ?
#
loop_
_entity_poly.entity_id
_entity_poly.type
_entity_poly.pdbx_seq_one_letter_code
_entity_poly.pdbx_strand_id
1 'polypeptide(L)'
;KKKQLPEERLFQSIILQAFEDVLSNSNTKLETYFKIDAYEWFTKKPEDFQNICWLAGLDPEVVSDQVNSLKKRKVIKFNDVQRRWNEYRSLYRDYRAVKTAGERKEIMIKILRL
;
A
#
# COMPACT_ATOMS: atom_id res chain seq x y z
N LYS A 1 9.89 -10.28 -31.89
CA LYS A 1 9.61 -9.67 -30.56
C LYS A 1 10.49 -8.45 -30.40
N LYS A 2 9.94 -7.25 -30.15
CA LYS A 2 10.77 -6.07 -29.80
C LYS A 2 11.51 -6.40 -28.50
N LYS A 3 12.82 -6.15 -28.46
CA LYS A 3 13.64 -6.32 -27.26
C LYS A 3 13.28 -5.18 -26.31
N GLN A 4 12.69 -5.50 -25.17
CA GLN A 4 12.40 -4.49 -24.14
C GLN A 4 13.71 -3.92 -23.61
N LEU A 5 13.71 -2.62 -23.35
CA LEU A 5 14.85 -1.93 -22.75
C LEU A 5 15.04 -2.43 -21.31
N PRO A 6 16.29 -2.56 -20.82
CA PRO A 6 16.55 -2.95 -19.43
C PRO A 6 15.80 -2.09 -18.40
N GLU A 7 15.65 -0.80 -18.68
CA GLU A 7 14.95 0.18 -17.85
C GLU A 7 13.45 -0.11 -17.77
N GLU A 8 12.81 -0.42 -18.91
CA GLU A 8 11.39 -0.78 -18.96
C GLU A 8 11.12 -2.02 -18.08
N ARG A 9 12.02 -3.02 -18.13
CA ARG A 9 11.93 -4.24 -17.29
C ARG A 9 12.12 -3.94 -15.80
N LEU A 10 12.94 -2.95 -15.46
CA LEU A 10 13.11 -2.51 -14.08
C LEU A 10 11.79 -1.94 -13.55
N PHE A 11 11.16 -1.02 -14.29
CA PHE A 11 9.88 -0.43 -13.87
C PHE A 11 8.74 -1.44 -13.83
N GLN A 12 8.71 -2.41 -14.75
CA GLN A 12 7.76 -3.53 -14.68
C GLN A 12 7.97 -4.37 -13.41
N SER A 13 9.21 -4.57 -12.98
CA SER A 13 9.51 -5.28 -11.72
C SER A 13 8.99 -4.53 -10.49
N ILE A 14 9.04 -3.19 -10.48
CA ILE A 14 8.49 -2.37 -9.40
C ILE A 14 6.97 -2.57 -9.30
N ILE A 15 6.28 -2.53 -10.43
CA ILE A 15 4.83 -2.75 -10.49
C ILE A 15 4.48 -4.17 -10.05
N LEU A 16 5.24 -5.17 -10.50
CA LEU A 16 5.05 -6.57 -10.09
C LEU A 16 5.20 -6.73 -8.56
N GLN A 17 6.24 -6.16 -7.96
CA GLN A 17 6.44 -6.20 -6.51
C GLN A 17 5.26 -5.58 -5.76
N ALA A 18 4.79 -4.41 -6.21
CA ALA A 18 3.62 -3.77 -5.60
C ALA A 18 2.36 -4.66 -5.72
N PHE A 19 2.17 -5.36 -6.84
CA PHE A 19 1.08 -6.33 -6.99
C PHE A 19 1.20 -7.50 -6.01
N GLU A 20 2.41 -8.07 -5.85
CA GLU A 20 2.69 -9.14 -4.89
C GLU A 20 2.36 -8.69 -3.46
N ASP A 21 2.77 -7.47 -3.09
CA ASP A 21 2.49 -6.89 -1.78
C ASP A 21 0.98 -6.77 -1.52
N VAL A 22 0.22 -6.25 -2.50
CA VAL A 22 -1.24 -6.14 -2.40
C VAL A 22 -1.93 -7.50 -2.28
N LEU A 23 -1.35 -8.54 -2.87
CA LEU A 23 -1.87 -9.91 -2.81
C LEU A 23 -1.39 -10.70 -1.58
N SER A 24 -0.41 -10.20 -0.82
CA SER A 24 0.11 -10.91 0.35
C SER A 24 -0.98 -11.19 1.39
N ASN A 25 -1.02 -12.43 1.88
CA ASN A 25 -1.89 -12.87 2.96
C ASN A 25 -1.17 -12.92 4.32
N SER A 26 0.06 -12.40 4.39
CA SER A 26 0.85 -12.38 5.62
C SER A 26 0.22 -11.49 6.68
N ASN A 27 0.42 -11.88 7.94
CA ASN A 27 -0.03 -11.16 9.13
C ASN A 27 1.12 -10.42 9.82
N THR A 28 2.32 -10.45 9.24
CA THR A 28 3.44 -9.70 9.79
C THR A 28 3.17 -8.21 9.65
N LYS A 29 3.61 -7.44 10.66
CA LYS A 29 3.43 -5.99 10.69
C LYS A 29 4.00 -5.32 9.44
N LEU A 30 5.21 -5.74 9.04
CA LEU A 30 5.93 -5.16 7.91
C LEU A 30 5.21 -5.41 6.58
N GLU A 31 4.85 -6.67 6.28
CA GLU A 31 4.13 -6.98 5.03
C GLU A 31 2.74 -6.38 5.00
N THR A 32 2.08 -6.26 6.16
CA THR A 32 0.80 -5.53 6.23
C THR A 32 0.98 -4.08 5.79
N TYR A 33 2.06 -3.41 6.22
CA TYR A 33 2.33 -2.04 5.83
C TYR A 33 2.61 -1.93 4.33
N PHE A 34 3.40 -2.85 3.76
CA PHE A 34 3.64 -2.91 2.32
C PHE A 34 2.34 -3.15 1.53
N LYS A 35 1.50 -4.10 1.96
CA LYS A 35 0.19 -4.35 1.35
C LYS A 35 -0.69 -3.11 1.33
N ILE A 36 -0.74 -2.37 2.45
CA ILE A 36 -1.54 -1.14 2.56
C ILE A 36 -0.95 -0.05 1.67
N ASP A 37 0.36 0.19 1.74
CA ASP A 37 1.02 1.25 0.97
C ASP A 37 0.90 0.99 -0.53
N ALA A 38 1.14 -0.24 -0.97
CA ALA A 38 0.96 -0.64 -2.37
C ALA A 38 -0.51 -0.51 -2.80
N TYR A 39 -1.46 -0.91 -1.97
CA TYR A 39 -2.89 -0.75 -2.28
C TYR A 39 -3.29 0.72 -2.41
N GLU A 40 -2.79 1.58 -1.52
CA GLU A 40 -2.99 3.03 -1.62
C GLU A 40 -2.29 3.62 -2.84
N TRP A 41 -1.09 3.16 -3.18
CA TRP A 41 -0.33 3.62 -4.34
C TRP A 41 -1.09 3.34 -5.65
N PHE A 42 -1.64 2.14 -5.82
CA PHE A 42 -2.48 1.82 -6.98
C PHE A 42 -3.79 2.61 -7.04
N THR A 43 -4.40 2.92 -5.89
CA THR A 43 -5.76 3.50 -5.85
C THR A 43 -5.77 5.02 -5.83
N LYS A 44 -4.82 5.65 -5.12
CA LYS A 44 -4.64 7.10 -5.09
C LYS A 44 -3.96 7.64 -6.35
N LYS A 45 -3.28 6.76 -7.11
CA LYS A 45 -2.59 7.08 -8.37
C LYS A 45 -1.71 8.34 -8.25
N PRO A 46 -0.78 8.41 -7.27
CA PRO A 46 0.13 9.54 -7.14
C PRO A 46 1.03 9.70 -8.38
N GLU A 47 1.70 10.85 -8.50
CA GLU A 47 2.50 11.18 -9.70
C GLU A 47 3.62 10.16 -9.98
N ASP A 48 4.28 9.67 -8.93
CA ASP A 48 5.31 8.64 -9.03
C ASP A 48 4.76 7.31 -9.56
N PHE A 49 3.55 6.91 -9.15
CA PHE A 49 2.86 5.75 -9.73
C PHE A 49 2.63 5.91 -11.24
N GLN A 50 2.12 7.07 -11.65
CA GLN A 50 1.84 7.35 -13.06
C GLN A 50 3.13 7.31 -13.89
N ASN A 51 4.19 7.97 -13.39
CA ASN A 51 5.50 7.98 -14.02
C ASN A 51 6.08 6.56 -14.16
N ILE A 52 6.03 5.76 -13.10
CA ILE A 52 6.51 4.37 -13.13
C ILE A 52 5.73 3.52 -14.14
N CYS A 53 4.40 3.69 -14.22
CA CYS A 53 3.59 2.99 -15.22
C CYS A 53 4.00 3.36 -16.65
N TRP A 54 4.12 4.65 -16.97
CA TRP A 54 4.55 5.09 -18.30
C TRP A 54 5.95 4.59 -18.66
N LEU A 55 6.89 4.63 -17.72
CA LEU A 55 8.25 4.12 -17.90
C LEU A 55 8.29 2.58 -18.05
N ALA A 56 7.32 1.88 -17.46
CA ALA A 56 7.11 0.44 -17.65
C ALA A 56 6.39 0.09 -18.97
N GLY A 57 5.98 1.09 -19.76
CA GLY A 57 5.18 0.90 -20.97
C GLY A 57 3.74 0.46 -20.69
N LEU A 58 3.19 0.83 -19.52
CA LEU A 58 1.85 0.48 -19.06
C LEU A 58 1.00 1.73 -18.86
N ASP A 59 -0.30 1.62 -19.12
CA ASP A 59 -1.27 2.68 -18.82
C ASP A 59 -1.62 2.64 -17.31
N PRO A 60 -1.39 3.73 -16.56
CA PRO A 60 -1.71 3.81 -15.13
C PRO A 60 -3.17 3.49 -14.80
N GLU A 61 -4.12 3.86 -15.67
CA GLU A 61 -5.54 3.60 -15.46
C GLU A 61 -5.85 2.11 -15.58
N VAL A 62 -5.28 1.44 -16.58
CA VAL A 62 -5.44 -0.01 -16.77
C VAL A 62 -4.88 -0.78 -15.57
N VAL A 63 -3.72 -0.37 -15.06
CA VAL A 63 -3.08 -0.98 -13.89
C VAL A 63 -3.95 -0.79 -12.63
N SER A 64 -4.46 0.43 -12.40
CA SER A 64 -5.33 0.73 -11.25
C SER A 64 -6.66 -0.02 -11.33
N ASP A 65 -7.27 -0.08 -12.51
CA ASP A 65 -8.53 -0.80 -12.76
C ASP A 65 -8.40 -2.29 -12.49
N GLN A 66 -7.24 -2.89 -12.80
CA GLN A 66 -6.98 -4.28 -12.47
C GLN A 66 -7.00 -4.52 -10.95
N VAL A 67 -6.36 -3.67 -10.16
CA VAL A 67 -6.38 -3.76 -8.68
C VAL A 67 -7.79 -3.56 -8.15
N ASN A 68 -8.53 -2.59 -8.69
CA ASN A 68 -9.93 -2.35 -8.32
C ASN A 68 -10.83 -3.55 -8.65
N SER A 69 -10.63 -4.18 -9.80
CA SER A 69 -11.31 -5.40 -10.21
C SER A 69 -11.03 -6.57 -9.26
N LEU A 70 -9.75 -6.76 -8.87
CA LEU A 70 -9.35 -7.79 -7.91
C LEU A 70 -9.98 -7.56 -6.53
N LYS A 71 -10.10 -6.31 -6.09
CA LYS A 71 -10.83 -5.97 -4.86
C LYS A 71 -12.33 -6.27 -4.98
N LYS A 72 -12.97 -5.88 -6.08
CA LYS A 72 -14.41 -6.17 -6.33
C LYS A 72 -14.68 -7.67 -6.31
N ARG A 73 -13.78 -8.47 -6.87
CA ARG A 73 -13.82 -9.95 -6.86
C ARG A 73 -13.45 -10.56 -5.51
N LYS A 74 -13.14 -9.76 -4.49
CA LYS A 74 -12.67 -10.19 -3.17
C LYS A 74 -11.41 -11.06 -3.24
N VAL A 75 -10.54 -10.86 -4.23
CA VAL A 75 -9.21 -11.49 -4.25
C VAL A 75 -8.31 -10.76 -3.26
N ILE A 76 -8.31 -9.43 -3.32
CA ILE A 76 -7.64 -8.58 -2.34
C ILE A 76 -8.55 -8.48 -1.11
N LYS A 77 -8.08 -9.00 0.02
CA LYS A 77 -8.75 -8.93 1.31
C LYS A 77 -7.79 -8.41 2.37
N PHE A 78 -8.33 -7.65 3.32
CA PHE A 78 -7.65 -7.28 4.56
C PHE A 78 -8.30 -8.02 5.72
N ASN A 79 -7.55 -8.90 6.37
CA ASN A 79 -8.03 -9.61 7.56
C ASN A 79 -7.95 -8.73 8.81
N ASP A 80 -8.49 -9.21 9.93
CA ASP A 80 -8.60 -8.39 11.15
C ASP A 80 -7.24 -8.03 11.75
N VAL A 81 -6.24 -8.91 11.65
CA VAL A 81 -4.87 -8.62 12.10
C VAL A 81 -4.27 -7.48 11.26
N GLN A 82 -4.44 -7.55 9.94
CA GLN A 82 -3.97 -6.52 9.03
C GLN A 82 -4.66 -5.16 9.30
N ARG A 83 -5.96 -5.17 9.61
CA ARG A 83 -6.70 -3.95 9.99
C ARG A 83 -6.21 -3.36 11.30
N ARG A 84 -5.93 -4.19 12.32
CA ARG A 84 -5.35 -3.73 13.60
C ARG A 84 -3.98 -3.11 13.41
N TRP A 85 -3.12 -3.69 12.57
CA TRP A 85 -1.84 -3.08 12.24
C TRP A 85 -1.99 -1.73 11.54
N ASN A 86 -2.97 -1.59 10.63
CA ASN A 86 -3.27 -0.31 10.01
C ASN A 86 -3.70 0.75 11.04
N GLU A 87 -4.60 0.37 11.94
CA GLU A 87 -5.09 1.25 13.01
C GLU A 87 -3.96 1.66 13.95
N TYR A 88 -3.13 0.70 14.37
CA TYR A 88 -1.91 0.95 15.13
C TYR A 88 -0.99 1.94 14.41
N ARG A 89 -0.77 1.77 13.10
CA ARG A 89 0.07 2.66 12.29
C ARG A 89 -0.48 4.08 12.27
N SER A 90 -1.79 4.24 12.09
CA SER A 90 -2.44 5.55 12.09
C SER A 90 -2.30 6.23 13.45
N LEU A 91 -2.67 5.55 14.53
CA LEU A 91 -2.58 6.10 15.89
C LEU A 91 -1.13 6.46 16.25
N TYR A 92 -0.16 5.63 15.87
CA TYR A 92 1.24 5.91 16.16
C TYR A 92 1.76 7.13 15.36
N ARG A 93 1.31 7.32 14.12
CA ARG A 93 1.60 8.53 13.35
C ARG A 93 1.03 9.76 14.05
N ASP A 94 -0.22 9.69 14.50
CA ASP A 94 -0.90 10.79 15.18
C ASP A 94 -0.21 11.11 16.52
N TYR A 95 0.16 10.08 17.29
CA TYR A 95 0.95 10.19 18.52
C TYR A 95 2.27 10.96 18.32
N ARG A 96 2.93 10.75 17.17
CA ARG A 96 4.18 11.43 16.81
C ARG A 96 3.97 12.86 16.31
N ALA A 97 2.78 13.17 15.78
CA ALA A 97 2.45 14.49 15.26
C ALA A 97 2.01 15.49 16.34
N VAL A 98 1.34 15.00 17.40
CA VAL A 98 0.82 15.86 18.47
C VAL A 98 1.92 16.45 19.36
N LYS A 99 1.76 17.73 19.70
CA LYS A 99 2.77 18.48 20.47
C LYS A 99 2.49 18.48 21.97
N THR A 100 1.23 18.38 22.40
CA THR A 100 0.88 18.46 23.82
C THR A 100 0.98 17.09 24.51
N ALA A 101 1.32 17.10 25.80
CA ALA A 101 1.41 15.88 26.59
C ALA A 101 0.04 15.22 26.84
N GLY A 102 -1.03 16.02 26.95
CA GLY A 102 -2.40 15.55 27.15
C GLY A 102 -2.90 14.72 25.97
N GLU A 103 -2.80 15.28 24.75
CA GLU A 103 -3.21 14.59 23.52
C GLU A 103 -2.37 13.32 23.28
N ARG A 104 -1.06 13.37 23.56
CA ARG A 104 -0.19 12.17 23.49
C ARG A 104 -0.68 11.06 24.41
N LYS A 105 -1.09 11.39 25.63
CA LYS A 105 -1.60 10.41 26.60
C LYS A 105 -2.89 9.75 26.12
N GLU A 106 -3.81 10.53 25.54
CA GLU A 106 -5.05 10.00 24.98
C GLU A 106 -4.82 9.02 23.83
N ILE A 107 -3.92 9.35 22.90
CA ILE A 107 -3.58 8.47 21.79
C ILE A 107 -2.88 7.20 22.30
N MET A 108 -1.99 7.32 23.30
CA MET A 108 -1.34 6.16 23.91
C MET A 108 -2.35 5.19 24.55
N ILE A 109 -3.38 5.70 25.22
CA ILE A 109 -4.45 4.86 25.78
C ILE A 109 -5.18 4.10 24.67
N LYS A 110 -5.41 4.72 23.51
CA LYS A 110 -6.03 4.05 22.35
C LYS A 110 -5.11 2.94 21.82
N ILE A 111 -3.81 3.20 21.68
CA ILE A 111 -2.83 2.20 21.23
C ILE A 111 -2.78 0.99 22.16
N LEU A 112 -2.85 1.20 23.48
CA LEU A 112 -2.84 0.12 24.48
C LEU A 112 -4.11 -0.73 24.48
N ARG A 113 -5.19 -0.29 23.82
CA ARG A 113 -6.49 -0.99 23.77
C ARG A 113 -6.73 -1.74 22.45
N LEU A 114 -5.80 -1.65 21.49
CA LEU A 114 -5.82 -2.41 20.23
C LEU A 114 -5.41 -3.88 20.41
#